data_AF-A0A5B7AUD7-F1
#
_entry.id   AF-A0A5B7AUD7-F1
#
_cell.length_a   1.000
_cell.length_b   1.000
_cell.length_c   1.000
_cell.angle_alpha   90.00
_cell.angle_beta   90.00
_cell.angle_gamma   90.00
#
_symmetry.space_group_name_H-M   'P 1'
#
loop_
_entity.id
_entity.type
_entity.pdbx_description
1 polymer ?
#
loop_
_entity_poly.entity_id
_entity_poly.type
_entity_poly.pdbx_seq_one_letter_code
_entity_poly.pdbx_strand_id
1 'polypeptide(L)'
;ARIPALLGITVSLTYLNYRGLHIVGFSAVLLAVFSLCPFLVMGILSIPQIRPKQWLVVDFRRVDWREYFNTMFWNLNYWDKASTLTGEIKDPSRTFPKALLGALVLVVFMYLIPLLAGTGALKSDPSKWSDGYFAEVGMLIGGSWLKWWIQAAA
;
A
#
# COMPACT_ATOMS: atom_id res chain seq x y z
N ALA A 1 21.40 11.82 -20.99
CA ALA A 1 19.96 11.47 -20.86
C ALA A 1 19.34 11.79 -19.49
N ARG A 2 20.04 11.53 -18.35
CA ARG A 2 19.48 11.79 -16.99
C ARG A 2 19.09 13.25 -16.70
N ILE A 3 19.94 14.21 -17.07
CA ILE A 3 19.75 15.64 -16.76
C ILE A 3 18.49 16.24 -17.43
N PRO A 4 18.25 16.07 -18.74
CA PRO A 4 17.02 16.58 -19.37
C PRO A 4 15.76 15.86 -18.86
N ALA A 5 15.84 14.56 -18.51
CA ALA A 5 14.72 13.84 -17.90
C ALA A 5 14.38 14.38 -16.49
N LEU A 6 15.40 14.64 -15.67
CA LEU A 6 15.21 15.25 -14.34
C LEU A 6 14.64 16.67 -14.44
N LEU A 7 15.13 17.48 -15.38
CA LEU A 7 14.59 18.82 -15.62
C LEU A 7 13.14 18.75 -16.11
N GLY A 8 12.82 17.85 -17.03
CA GLY A 8 11.46 17.64 -17.52
C GLY A 8 10.49 17.23 -16.41
N ILE A 9 10.90 16.29 -15.55
CA ILE A 9 10.12 15.86 -14.38
C ILE A 9 9.94 17.02 -13.39
N THR A 10 11.02 17.76 -13.10
CA THR A 10 10.98 18.87 -12.12
C THR A 10 10.06 20.00 -12.59
N VAL A 11 10.17 20.41 -13.86
CA VAL A 11 9.30 21.45 -14.45
C VAL A 11 7.85 20.99 -14.49
N SER A 12 7.58 19.73 -14.85
CA SER A 12 6.22 19.19 -14.89
C SER A 12 5.59 19.11 -13.50
N LEU A 13 6.34 18.63 -12.50
CA LEU A 13 5.90 18.58 -11.10
C LEU A 13 5.67 19.98 -10.53
N THR A 14 6.53 20.95 -10.87
CA THR A 14 6.39 22.35 -10.44
C THR A 14 5.14 22.99 -11.06
N TYR A 15 4.88 22.74 -12.33
CA TYR A 15 3.69 23.22 -13.02
C TYR A 15 2.39 22.61 -12.46
N LEU A 16 2.40 21.31 -12.14
CA LEU A 16 1.29 20.63 -11.47
C LEU A 16 1.02 21.22 -10.07
N ASN A 17 2.06 21.49 -9.29
CA ASN A 17 1.91 22.17 -7.99
C ASN A 17 1.32 23.58 -8.14
N TYR A 18 1.69 24.31 -9.20
CA TYR A 18 1.15 25.64 -9.49
C TYR A 18 -0.33 25.63 -9.91
N ARG A 19 -0.80 24.57 -10.58
CA ARG A 19 -2.20 24.45 -11.07
C ARG A 19 -3.24 24.21 -9.98
N GLY A 20 -2.81 24.06 -8.73
CA GLY A 20 -3.69 24.04 -7.57
C GLY A 20 -3.78 22.67 -6.92
N LEU A 21 -3.58 22.69 -5.60
CA LEU A 21 -3.54 21.53 -4.72
C LEU A 21 -4.80 20.65 -4.80
N HIS A 22 -5.93 21.25 -5.18
CA HIS A 22 -7.21 20.55 -5.32
C HIS A 22 -7.21 19.52 -6.47
N ILE A 23 -6.58 19.83 -7.62
CA ILE A 23 -6.51 18.90 -8.75
C ILE A 23 -5.54 17.77 -8.42
N VAL A 24 -4.39 18.09 -7.84
CA VAL A 24 -3.37 17.11 -7.43
C VAL A 24 -3.94 16.18 -6.36
N GLY A 25 -4.66 16.72 -5.37
CA GLY A 25 -5.32 15.94 -4.34
C GLY A 25 -6.36 14.97 -4.91
N PHE A 26 -7.24 15.43 -5.81
CA PHE A 26 -8.23 14.56 -6.43
C PHE A 26 -7.58 13.45 -7.27
N SER A 27 -6.57 13.77 -8.09
CA SER A 27 -5.83 12.76 -8.86
C SER A 27 -5.12 11.75 -7.97
N ALA A 28 -4.53 12.19 -6.86
CA ALA A 28 -3.89 11.30 -5.89
C ALA A 28 -4.90 10.35 -5.23
N VAL A 29 -6.09 10.86 -4.86
CA VAL A 29 -7.17 10.03 -4.31
C VAL A 29 -7.65 9.01 -5.36
N LEU A 30 -7.83 9.41 -6.62
CA LEU A 30 -8.25 8.50 -7.69
C LEU A 30 -7.22 7.39 -7.92
N LEU A 31 -5.95 7.75 -8.00
CA LEU A 31 -4.85 6.79 -8.15
C LEU A 31 -4.76 5.86 -6.94
N ALA A 32 -4.89 6.39 -5.73
CA ALA A 32 -4.95 5.57 -4.53
C ALA A 32 -6.10 4.56 -4.64
N VAL A 33 -7.34 5.00 -4.88
CA VAL A 33 -8.49 4.09 -5.00
C VAL A 33 -8.23 3.03 -6.07
N PHE A 34 -7.74 3.41 -7.25
CA PHE A 34 -7.40 2.48 -8.32
C PHE A 34 -6.34 1.45 -7.90
N SER A 35 -5.28 1.89 -7.22
CA SER A 35 -4.20 1.01 -6.75
C SER A 35 -4.65 0.07 -5.63
N LEU A 36 -5.67 0.44 -4.87
CA LEU A 36 -6.16 -0.31 -3.70
C LEU A 36 -7.22 -1.36 -4.06
N CYS A 37 -8.05 -1.06 -5.07
CA CYS A 37 -9.07 -1.97 -5.60
C CYS A 37 -8.58 -3.40 -5.86
N PRO A 38 -7.46 -3.66 -6.55
CA PRO A 38 -7.04 -5.04 -6.84
C PRO A 38 -6.73 -5.84 -5.57
N PHE A 39 -6.20 -5.22 -4.52
CA PHE A 39 -5.93 -5.89 -3.25
C PHE A 39 -7.22 -6.19 -2.47
N LEU A 40 -8.24 -5.33 -2.55
CA LEU A 40 -9.56 -5.62 -1.98
C LEU A 40 -10.23 -6.80 -2.70
N VAL A 41 -10.19 -6.79 -4.04
CA VAL A 41 -10.72 -7.86 -4.87
C VAL A 41 -10.00 -9.18 -4.60
N MET A 42 -8.67 -9.15 -4.51
CA MET A 42 -7.85 -10.29 -4.10
C MET A 42 -8.27 -10.81 -2.72
N GLY A 43 -8.49 -9.93 -1.76
CA GLY A 43 -9.00 -10.27 -0.43
C GLY A 43 -10.32 -11.04 -0.50
N ILE A 44 -11.31 -10.51 -1.23
CA ILE A 44 -12.64 -11.13 -1.38
C ILE A 44 -12.55 -12.49 -2.06
N LEU A 45 -11.79 -12.59 -3.16
CA LEU A 45 -11.61 -13.85 -3.90
C LEU A 45 -10.84 -14.90 -3.10
N SER A 46 -10.00 -14.48 -2.16
CA SER A 46 -9.27 -15.40 -1.29
C SER A 46 -10.17 -16.08 -0.26
N ILE A 47 -11.28 -15.46 0.18
CA ILE A 47 -12.13 -15.93 1.29
C ILE A 47 -12.45 -17.43 1.24
N PRO A 48 -12.90 -18.01 0.10
CA PRO A 48 -13.21 -19.44 0.02
C PRO A 48 -11.99 -20.36 0.12
N GLN A 49 -10.79 -19.85 -0.19
CA GLN A 49 -9.54 -20.59 -0.21
C GLN A 49 -8.75 -20.46 1.10
N ILE A 50 -9.13 -19.51 1.97
CA ILE A 50 -8.43 -19.26 3.24
C ILE A 50 -8.50 -20.49 4.15
N ARG A 51 -7.33 -20.92 4.62
CA ARG A 51 -7.16 -21.95 5.65
C ARG A 51 -6.59 -21.29 6.91
N PRO A 52 -7.43 -20.95 7.91
CA PRO A 52 -6.98 -20.20 9.11
C PRO A 52 -5.84 -20.88 9.88
N LYS A 53 -5.71 -22.21 9.77
CA LYS A 53 -4.60 -22.97 10.36
C LYS A 53 -3.23 -22.52 9.86
N GLN A 54 -3.12 -21.97 8.65
CA GLN A 54 -1.86 -21.47 8.09
C GLN A 54 -1.35 -20.22 8.80
N TRP A 55 -2.26 -19.36 9.29
CA TRP A 55 -1.88 -18.15 10.03
C TRP A 55 -1.21 -18.44 11.38
N LEU A 56 -1.42 -19.63 11.93
CA LEU A 56 -0.84 -20.07 13.21
C LEU A 56 0.54 -20.73 13.04
N VAL A 57 0.97 -21.01 11.80
CA VAL A 57 2.28 -21.61 11.52
C VAL A 57 3.32 -20.51 11.45
N VAL A 58 3.75 -20.00 12.61
CA VAL A 58 4.79 -18.96 12.73
C VAL A 58 5.99 -19.54 13.46
N ASP A 59 7.17 -19.49 12.83
CA ASP A 59 8.43 -19.90 13.45
C ASP A 59 9.16 -18.69 14.04
N PHE A 60 8.88 -18.39 15.31
CA PHE A 60 9.47 -17.26 16.03
C PHE A 60 11.01 -17.36 16.22
N ARG A 61 11.61 -18.54 16.04
CA ARG A 61 13.06 -18.72 16.16
C ARG A 61 13.84 -18.21 14.95
N ARG A 62 13.18 -18.07 13.80
CA ARG A 62 13.80 -17.58 12.56
C ARG A 62 13.67 -16.06 12.38
N VAL A 63 12.95 -15.38 13.27
CA VAL A 63 12.69 -13.95 13.16
C VAL A 63 13.89 -13.16 13.70
N ASP A 64 14.57 -12.42 12.82
CA ASP A 64 15.45 -11.35 13.26
C ASP A 64 14.59 -10.14 13.65
N TRP A 65 14.41 -9.97 14.96
CA TRP A 65 13.60 -8.88 15.51
C TRP A 65 14.11 -7.49 15.12
N ARG A 66 15.42 -7.32 14.96
CA ARG A 66 16.00 -6.03 14.59
C ARG A 66 15.62 -5.66 13.16
N GLU A 67 15.75 -6.61 12.23
CA GLU A 67 15.37 -6.40 10.84
C GLU A 67 13.85 -6.22 10.69
N TYR A 68 13.07 -7.01 11.42
CA TYR A 68 11.61 -6.90 11.45
C TYR A 68 11.13 -5.50 11.88
N PHE A 69 11.60 -5.00 13.03
CA PHE A 69 11.20 -3.68 13.51
C PHE A 69 11.71 -2.56 12.61
N ASN A 70 12.93 -2.67 12.06
CA ASN A 70 13.44 -1.70 11.11
C ASN A 70 12.57 -1.63 9.84
N THR A 71 12.20 -2.79 9.29
CA THR A 71 11.33 -2.89 8.12
C THR A 71 9.96 -2.29 8.41
N MET A 72 9.35 -2.64 9.55
CA MET A 72 8.05 -2.13 9.95
C MET A 72 8.07 -0.61 10.21
N PHE A 73 9.16 -0.10 10.80
CA PHE A 73 9.35 1.33 11.01
C PHE A 73 9.34 2.07 9.67
N TRP A 74 10.20 1.67 8.72
CA TRP A 74 10.29 2.32 7.41
C TRP A 74 9.02 2.15 6.57
N ASN A 75 8.30 1.04 6.74
CA ASN A 75 7.04 0.78 6.07
C ASN A 75 5.90 1.70 6.54
N LEU A 76 5.98 2.24 7.77
CA LEU A 76 4.96 3.12 8.34
C LEU A 76 5.43 4.58 8.51
N ASN A 77 6.67 4.92 8.14
CA ASN A 77 7.26 6.24 8.35
C ASN A 77 6.96 7.22 7.19
N TYR A 78 5.72 7.70 7.11
CA TYR A 78 5.31 8.70 6.09
C TYR A 78 4.44 9.84 6.63
N TRP A 79 4.21 9.88 7.95
CA TRP A 79 3.26 10.79 8.61
C TRP A 79 3.78 12.22 8.75
N ASP A 80 5.09 12.44 8.61
CA ASP A 80 5.73 13.75 8.58
C ASP A 80 5.17 14.63 7.45
N LYS A 81 4.89 14.04 6.29
CA LYS A 81 4.28 14.73 5.13
C LYS A 81 2.87 15.24 5.40
N ALA A 82 2.10 14.58 6.27
CA ALA A 82 0.75 15.04 6.60
C ALA A 82 0.77 16.32 7.44
N SER A 83 1.82 16.51 8.25
CA SER A 83 1.96 17.67 9.14
C SER A 83 2.25 18.99 8.39
N THR A 84 2.87 18.93 7.20
CA THR A 84 3.17 20.12 6.40
C THR A 84 1.91 20.73 5.78
N LEU A 85 0.87 19.92 5.57
CA LEU A 85 -0.42 20.31 5.00
C LEU A 85 -1.42 20.81 6.04
N THR A 86 -1.08 20.79 7.34
CA THR A 86 -2.00 21.17 8.41
C THR A 86 -2.48 22.62 8.30
N GLY A 87 -1.68 23.52 7.71
CA GLY A 87 -2.04 24.92 7.49
C GLY A 87 -3.16 25.14 6.46
N GLU A 88 -3.42 24.17 5.58
CA GLU A 88 -4.47 24.26 4.56
C GLU A 88 -5.79 23.59 4.98
N ILE A 89 -5.81 22.98 6.17
CA ILE A 89 -6.98 22.24 6.67
C ILE A 89 -7.94 23.21 7.37
N LYS A 90 -9.22 23.15 7.00
CA LYS A 90 -10.29 23.84 7.72
C LYS A 90 -10.47 23.22 9.11
N ASP A 91 -10.29 24.05 10.14
CA ASP A 91 -10.33 23.64 11.55
C ASP A 91 -9.38 22.46 11.87
N PRO A 92 -8.06 22.68 11.83
CA PRO A 92 -7.07 21.61 11.97
C PRO A 92 -7.18 20.88 13.32
N SER A 93 -7.61 21.59 14.37
CA SER A 93 -7.73 21.04 15.73
C SER A 93 -8.65 19.81 15.81
N ARG A 94 -9.67 19.74 14.94
CA ARG A 94 -10.66 18.66 14.92
C ARG A 94 -10.54 17.78 13.68
N THR A 95 -10.26 18.38 12.53
CA THR A 95 -10.22 17.65 11.25
C THR A 95 -8.95 16.82 11.13
N PHE A 96 -7.80 17.33 11.58
CA PHE A 96 -6.52 16.63 11.44
C PHE A 96 -6.47 15.32 12.23
N PRO A 97 -6.83 15.26 13.54
CA PRO A 97 -6.81 13.99 14.28
C PRO A 97 -7.77 12.94 13.70
N LYS A 98 -8.95 13.36 13.21
CA LYS A 98 -9.94 12.46 12.60
C LYS A 98 -9.44 11.91 11.26
N ALA A 99 -8.87 12.77 10.41
CA ALA A 99 -8.30 12.35 9.14
C ALA A 99 -7.11 11.40 9.35
N LEU A 100 -6.25 11.71 10.33
CA LEU A 100 -5.10 10.88 10.71
C LEU A 100 -5.55 9.48 11.17
N LEU A 101 -6.57 9.42 12.04
CA LEU A 101 -7.12 8.15 12.50
C LEU A 101 -7.72 7.34 11.34
N GLY A 102 -8.48 8.00 10.45
CA GLY A 102 -9.04 7.35 9.25
C GLY A 102 -7.95 6.80 8.33
N ALA A 103 -6.90 7.58 8.09
CA ALA A 103 -5.74 7.15 7.31
C ALA A 103 -5.01 5.97 7.98
N LEU A 104 -4.85 5.99 9.30
CA LEU A 104 -4.21 4.90 10.05
C LEU A 104 -4.99 3.59 9.90
N VAL A 105 -6.31 3.65 10.11
CA VAL A 105 -7.20 2.49 9.95
C VAL A 105 -7.12 1.96 8.52
N LEU A 106 -7.14 2.85 7.53
CA LEU A 106 -7.04 2.51 6.12
C LEU A 106 -5.72 1.79 5.81
N VAL A 107 -4.59 2.33 6.26
CA VAL A 107 -3.24 1.75 6.08
C VAL A 107 -3.16 0.36 6.74
N VAL A 108 -3.69 0.21 7.96
CA VAL A 108 -3.71 -1.08 8.65
C VAL A 108 -4.46 -2.13 7.83
N PHE A 109 -5.66 -1.81 7.32
CA PHE A 109 -6.40 -2.74 6.47
C PHE A 109 -5.69 -3.04 5.14
N MET A 110 -4.99 -2.06 4.56
CA MET A 110 -4.23 -2.25 3.33
C MET A 110 -3.06 -3.19 3.46
N TYR A 111 -2.42 -3.24 4.62
CA TYR A 111 -1.41 -4.25 4.87
C TYR A 111 -2.05 -5.59 5.22
N LEU A 112 -3.07 -5.60 6.09
CA LEU A 112 -3.66 -6.84 6.60
C LEU A 112 -4.40 -7.63 5.53
N ILE A 113 -5.24 -7.01 4.70
CA ILE A 113 -6.09 -7.72 3.72
C ILE A 113 -5.24 -8.56 2.75
N PRO A 114 -4.28 -8.00 2.00
CA PRO A 114 -3.51 -8.78 1.04
C PRO A 114 -2.54 -9.76 1.71
N LEU A 115 -2.00 -9.42 2.90
CA LEU A 115 -1.17 -10.36 3.67
C LEU A 115 -1.99 -11.58 4.12
N LEU A 116 -3.15 -11.38 4.73
CA LEU A 116 -4.03 -12.46 5.18
C LEU A 116 -4.55 -13.29 4.01
N ALA A 117 -4.88 -12.65 2.89
CA ALA A 117 -5.26 -13.32 1.66
C ALA A 117 -4.15 -14.23 1.14
N GLY A 118 -2.91 -13.70 1.07
CA GLY A 118 -1.76 -14.46 0.59
C GLY A 118 -1.32 -15.58 1.52
N THR A 119 -1.14 -15.30 2.81
CA THR A 119 -0.69 -16.31 3.80
C THR A 119 -1.78 -17.31 4.16
N GLY A 120 -3.06 -16.96 3.97
CA GLY A 120 -4.20 -17.82 4.27
C GLY A 120 -4.61 -18.72 3.13
N ALA A 121 -4.51 -18.26 1.88
CA ALA A 121 -4.87 -19.06 0.71
C ALA A 121 -3.72 -19.99 0.26
N LEU A 122 -2.46 -19.57 0.46
CA LEU A 122 -1.29 -20.27 -0.06
C LEU A 122 -0.36 -20.75 1.06
N LYS A 123 0.06 -22.02 0.98
CA LYS A 123 1.26 -22.49 1.69
C LYS A 123 2.51 -21.93 0.99
N SER A 124 2.80 -20.66 1.22
CA SER A 124 4.01 -20.01 0.70
C SER A 124 5.17 -20.20 1.67
N ASP A 125 6.32 -20.59 1.12
CA ASP A 125 7.59 -20.54 1.86
C ASP A 125 7.94 -19.06 2.07
N PRO A 126 8.28 -18.62 3.31
CA PRO A 126 8.69 -17.24 3.57
C PRO A 126 9.77 -16.71 2.61
N SER A 127 10.64 -17.58 2.09
CA SER A 127 11.69 -17.20 1.14
C SER A 127 11.19 -16.74 -0.23
N LYS A 128 9.91 -16.98 -0.57
CA LYS A 128 9.32 -16.55 -1.85
C LYS A 128 8.72 -15.14 -1.79
N TRP A 129 8.60 -14.55 -0.60
CA TRP A 129 8.09 -13.20 -0.41
C TRP A 129 9.15 -12.16 -0.82
N SER A 130 9.26 -11.94 -2.12
CA SER A 130 10.10 -10.91 -2.73
C SER A 130 9.25 -9.81 -3.39
N ASP A 131 9.93 -8.78 -3.92
CA ASP A 131 9.26 -7.72 -4.68
C ASP A 131 8.41 -8.30 -5.82
N GLY A 132 7.18 -7.81 -5.95
CA GLY A 132 6.21 -8.26 -6.96
C GLY A 132 5.51 -9.58 -6.64
N TYR A 133 5.83 -10.26 -5.54
CA TYR A 133 5.22 -11.55 -5.21
C TYR A 133 3.68 -11.47 -5.05
N PHE A 134 3.14 -10.34 -4.58
CA PHE A 134 1.69 -10.13 -4.54
C PHE A 134 0.98 -10.33 -5.89
N ALA A 135 1.64 -10.03 -7.01
CA ALA A 135 1.07 -10.26 -8.32
C ALA A 135 0.97 -11.75 -8.66
N GLU A 136 1.94 -12.57 -8.21
CA GLU A 136 1.90 -14.03 -8.32
C GLU A 136 0.83 -14.61 -7.40
N VAL A 137 0.74 -14.13 -6.16
CA VAL A 137 -0.32 -14.51 -5.22
C VAL A 137 -1.70 -14.19 -5.81
N GLY A 138 -1.88 -13.01 -6.41
CA GLY A 138 -3.10 -12.63 -7.12
C GLY A 138 -3.40 -13.53 -8.32
N MET A 139 -2.37 -13.95 -9.07
CA MET A 139 -2.51 -14.93 -10.15
C MET A 139 -3.05 -16.27 -9.65
N LEU A 140 -2.54 -16.74 -8.50
CA LEU A 140 -2.93 -18.03 -7.92
C LEU A 140 -4.33 -18.00 -7.30
N ILE A 141 -4.75 -16.86 -6.75
CA ILE A 141 -6.07 -16.69 -6.13
C ILE A 141 -7.15 -16.41 -7.17
N GLY A 142 -6.91 -15.44 -8.07
CA GLY A 142 -7.92 -14.88 -8.97
C GLY A 142 -7.66 -15.07 -10.46
N GLY A 143 -6.48 -15.55 -10.86
CA GLY A 143 -6.09 -15.76 -12.26
C GLY A 143 -5.30 -14.60 -12.89
N SER A 144 -4.96 -14.74 -14.17
CA SER A 144 -4.04 -13.85 -14.89
C SER A 144 -4.48 -12.39 -14.95
N TRP A 145 -5.78 -12.11 -14.98
CA TRP A 145 -6.30 -10.73 -15.03
C TRP A 145 -5.98 -9.95 -13.74
N LEU A 146 -6.03 -10.62 -12.58
CA LEU A 146 -5.74 -10.00 -11.29
C LEU A 146 -4.23 -9.70 -11.16
N LYS A 147 -3.38 -10.57 -11.71
CA LYS A 147 -1.94 -10.31 -11.81
C LYS A 147 -1.64 -9.04 -12.59
N TRP A 148 -2.21 -8.91 -13.80
CA TRP A 148 -2.01 -7.73 -14.64
C TRP A 148 -2.51 -6.46 -13.95
N TRP A 149 -3.64 -6.55 -13.24
CA TRP A 149 -4.16 -5.40 -12.50
C TRP A 149 -3.25 -5.01 -11.32
N ILE A 150 -2.78 -5.96 -10.51
CA ILE A 150 -1.84 -5.68 -9.41
C ILE A 150 -0.54 -5.07 -9.95
N GLN A 151 -0.03 -5.56 -11.08
CA GLN A 151 1.18 -5.00 -11.70
C GLN A 151 0.97 -3.58 -12.25
N ALA A 152 -0.21 -3.28 -12.78
CA ALA A 152 -0.54 -1.93 -13.27
C ALA A 152 -0.83 -0.94 -12.13
N ALA A 153 -1.24 -1.45 -10.96
CA ALA A 153 -1.56 -0.69 -9.77
C ALA A 153 -0.34 -0.38 -8.88
N ALA A 154 0.76 -1.13 -9.04
CA ALA A 154 2.02 -0.99 -8.32
C ALA A 154 2.93 0.07 -8.95
#